data_AF-A0A843RP61-F1
#
_entry.id   AF-A0A843RP61-F1
#
_cell.length_a   1.000
_cell.length_b   1.000
_cell.length_c   1.000
_cell.angle_alpha   90.00
_cell.angle_beta   90.00
_cell.angle_gamma   90.00
#
_symmetry.space_group_name_H-M   'P 1'
#
loop_
_entity.id
_entity.type
_entity.pdbx_description
1 polymer ?
#
loop_
_entity_poly.entity_id
_entity_poly.type
_entity_poly.pdbx_seq_one_letter_code
_entity_poly.pdbx_strand_id
1 'polypeptide(L)'
;MCWERVFAITYFHDGPRGGVALLDGRPHVFRSVFDEVEDDYSDEFDLAPIDEALLPLIKEQKAIWERWAAMFHAGETSMDTNPDLSSEESRYNELKAILDPLLVVDTEKSIRRLAEFRYTGTDHNVPEVRWSLPEGKTSSPSD
;
A
#
# COMPACT_ATOMS: atom_id res chain seq x y z
N MET A 1 1.36 -4.07 -20.11
CA MET A 1 1.19 -3.78 -18.67
C MET A 1 1.12 -5.11 -17.92
N CYS A 2 1.96 -5.29 -16.91
CA CYS A 2 2.06 -6.52 -16.11
C CYS A 2 1.42 -6.33 -14.73
N TRP A 3 1.24 -7.45 -14.03
CA TRP A 3 0.85 -7.46 -12.62
C TRP A 3 2.10 -7.26 -11.78
N GLU A 4 2.03 -6.28 -10.89
CA GLU A 4 3.10 -5.84 -10.01
C GLU A 4 2.78 -6.22 -8.56
N ARG A 5 3.84 -6.41 -7.78
CA ARG A 5 3.72 -6.81 -6.38
C ARG A 5 3.30 -5.62 -5.52
N VAL A 6 2.29 -5.83 -4.67
CA VAL A 6 2.03 -4.96 -3.51
C VAL A 6 2.81 -5.47 -2.31
N PHE A 7 3.53 -4.57 -1.63
CA PHE A 7 4.26 -4.91 -0.41
C PHE A 7 3.41 -4.74 0.83
N ALA A 8 2.63 -3.66 0.93
CA ALA A 8 1.76 -3.41 2.08
C ALA A 8 0.54 -2.59 1.66
N ILE A 9 -0.59 -2.82 2.33
CA ILE A 9 -1.77 -1.95 2.30
C ILE A 9 -1.81 -1.20 3.62
N THR A 10 -1.75 0.12 3.56
CA THR A 10 -1.79 1.00 4.74
C THR A 10 -3.14 1.67 4.90
N TYR A 11 -3.97 1.70 3.85
CA TYR A 11 -5.32 2.22 3.89
C TYR A 11 -6.24 1.41 2.97
N PHE A 12 -7.38 0.99 3.51
CA PHE A 12 -8.37 0.15 2.83
C PHE A 12 -9.77 0.74 3.04
N HIS A 13 -10.48 1.02 1.94
CA HIS A 13 -11.86 1.50 1.93
C HIS A 13 -12.53 1.03 0.63
N ASP A 14 -13.38 0.00 0.72
CA ASP A 14 -13.95 -0.74 -0.43
C ASP A 14 -12.89 -1.20 -1.44
N GLY A 15 -11.68 -1.49 -0.95
CA GLY A 15 -10.51 -1.85 -1.73
C GLY A 15 -9.25 -1.14 -1.24
N PRO A 16 -8.07 -1.51 -1.77
CA PRO A 16 -6.82 -0.80 -1.50
C PRO A 16 -6.89 0.68 -1.88
N ARG A 17 -6.69 1.57 -0.90
CA ARG A 17 -6.67 3.03 -1.09
C ARG A 17 -5.34 3.68 -0.73
N GLY A 18 -4.46 2.97 -0.05
CA GLY A 18 -3.10 3.41 0.21
C GLY A 18 -2.19 2.26 0.55
N GLY A 19 -0.91 2.40 0.22
CA GLY A 19 0.07 1.35 0.47
C GLY A 19 1.37 1.55 -0.28
N VAL A 20 2.12 0.45 -0.42
CA VAL A 20 3.38 0.40 -1.15
C VAL A 20 3.35 -0.73 -2.15
N ALA A 21 3.73 -0.45 -3.40
CA ALA A 21 3.74 -1.41 -4.50
C ALA A 21 4.87 -1.12 -5.48
N LEU A 22 5.13 -2.06 -6.39
CA LEU A 22 6.03 -1.83 -7.51
C LEU A 22 5.31 -1.10 -8.64
N LEU A 23 6.05 -0.21 -9.30
CA LEU A 23 5.75 0.32 -10.62
C LEU A 23 7.02 0.23 -11.45
N ASP A 24 6.96 -0.48 -12.58
CA ASP A 24 8.12 -0.74 -13.45
C ASP A 24 9.33 -1.27 -12.68
N GLY A 25 9.08 -2.20 -11.74
CA GLY A 25 10.08 -2.80 -10.87
C GLY A 25 10.64 -1.92 -9.74
N ARG A 26 10.13 -0.69 -9.55
CA ARG A 26 10.59 0.24 -8.50
C ARG A 26 9.51 0.47 -7.44
N PRO A 27 9.87 0.54 -6.15
CA PRO A 27 8.90 0.73 -5.08
C PRO A 27 8.35 2.16 -5.07
N HIS A 28 7.04 2.26 -4.97
CA HIS A 28 6.30 3.51 -4.84
C HIS A 28 5.31 3.40 -3.69
N VAL A 29 5.17 4.49 -2.93
CA VAL A 29 3.99 4.70 -2.09
C VAL A 29 2.85 5.15 -3.00
N PHE A 30 1.66 4.60 -2.80
CA PHE A 30 0.47 4.97 -3.53
C PHE A 30 -0.64 5.45 -2.59
N ARG A 31 -1.47 6.38 -3.07
CA ARG A 31 -2.70 6.83 -2.40
C ARG A 31 -3.77 7.10 -3.45
N SER A 32 -5.01 6.67 -3.19
CA SER A 32 -6.14 7.01 -4.05
C SER A 32 -6.40 8.51 -4.02
N VAL A 33 -6.84 9.03 -5.16
CA VAL A 33 -7.26 10.41 -5.31
C VAL A 33 -8.73 10.48 -4.92
N PHE A 34 -9.04 11.38 -3.99
CA PHE A 34 -10.43 11.70 -3.63
C PHE A 34 -11.00 12.67 -4.67
N ASP A 35 -12.15 12.32 -5.23
CA ASP A 35 -12.90 13.18 -6.14
C ASP A 35 -13.89 14.01 -5.33
N GLU A 36 -13.57 15.28 -5.11
CA GLU A 36 -14.41 16.24 -4.37
C GLU A 36 -15.77 16.50 -5.03
N VAL A 37 -15.93 16.20 -6.33
CA VAL A 37 -17.19 16.42 -7.07
C VAL A 37 -18.14 15.25 -6.85
N GLU A 38 -17.64 14.03 -6.95
CA GLU A 38 -18.43 12.80 -6.72
C GLU A 38 -18.52 12.41 -5.24
N ASP A 39 -17.75 13.09 -4.36
CA ASP A 39 -17.63 12.79 -2.93
C ASP A 39 -17.22 11.33 -2.68
N ASP A 40 -16.33 10.81 -3.54
CA ASP A 40 -15.90 9.41 -3.52
C ASP A 40 -14.43 9.25 -3.94
N TYR A 41 -13.84 8.10 -3.62
CA TYR A 41 -12.51 7.73 -4.08
C TYR A 41 -12.56 7.28 -5.54
N SER A 42 -11.85 8.02 -6.39
CA SER A 42 -11.62 7.62 -7.78
C SER A 42 -10.78 6.33 -7.90
N ASP A 43 -10.78 5.76 -9.10
CA ASP A 43 -9.84 4.70 -9.50
C ASP A 43 -8.45 5.24 -9.84
N GLU A 44 -8.21 6.55 -9.68
CA GLU A 44 -6.91 7.19 -9.86
C GLU A 44 -6.10 7.18 -8.57
N PHE A 45 -4.80 6.96 -8.73
CA PHE A 45 -3.84 6.88 -7.63
C PHE A 45 -2.65 7.78 -7.94
N ASP A 46 -2.20 8.51 -6.93
CA ASP A 46 -0.93 9.21 -6.94
C ASP A 46 0.15 8.26 -6.42
N LEU A 47 1.23 8.10 -7.21
CA LEU A 47 2.38 7.27 -6.88
C LEU A 47 3.63 8.12 -6.74
N ALA A 48 4.30 8.05 -5.59
CA ALA A 48 5.58 8.69 -5.37
C ALA A 48 6.68 7.63 -5.14
N PRO A 49 7.85 7.75 -5.78
CA PRO A 49 8.93 6.79 -5.58
C PRO A 49 9.42 6.86 -4.13
N ILE A 50 9.74 5.69 -3.56
CA ILE A 50 10.37 5.59 -2.24
C ILE A 50 11.74 4.93 -2.35
N ASP A 51 12.57 5.10 -1.33
CA ASP A 51 13.85 4.41 -1.26
C ASP A 51 13.64 2.90 -1.08
N GLU A 52 14.32 2.10 -1.90
CA GLU A 52 14.29 0.63 -1.82
C GLU A 52 14.82 0.12 -0.47
N ALA A 53 15.66 0.90 0.21
CA ALA A 53 16.13 0.61 1.56
C ALA A 53 15.01 0.53 2.60
N LEU A 54 13.81 1.07 2.29
CA LEU A 54 12.63 0.97 3.17
C LEU A 54 11.89 -0.37 3.03
N LEU A 55 12.09 -1.12 1.95
CA LEU A 55 11.36 -2.37 1.70
C LEU A 55 11.53 -3.43 2.80
N PRO A 56 12.72 -3.66 3.39
CA PRO A 56 12.86 -4.57 4.52
C PRO A 56 12.01 -4.16 5.72
N LEU A 57 11.98 -2.86 6.06
CA LEU A 57 11.19 -2.33 7.18
C LEU A 57 9.68 -2.47 6.94
N ILE A 58 9.23 -2.20 5.72
CA ILE A 58 7.82 -2.36 5.31
C ILE A 58 7.39 -3.82 5.41
N LYS A 59 8.23 -4.75 4.90
CA LYS A 59 7.97 -6.19 4.98
C LYS A 59 7.92 -6.68 6.43
N GLU A 60 8.80 -6.16 7.27
CA GLU A 60 8.82 -6.49 8.70
C GLU A 60 7.56 -6.00 9.42
N GLN A 61 7.19 -4.74 9.23
CA GLN A 61 5.99 -4.16 9.84
C GLN A 61 4.74 -4.95 9.44
N LYS A 62 4.64 -5.31 8.16
CA LYS A 62 3.57 -6.15 7.65
C LYS A 62 3.56 -7.55 8.27
N ALA A 63 4.72 -8.21 8.38
CA ALA A 63 4.77 -9.54 8.97
C ALA A 63 4.32 -9.55 10.44
N ILE A 64 4.62 -8.48 11.18
CA ILE A 64 4.12 -8.27 12.55
C ILE A 64 2.59 -8.14 12.54
N TRP A 65 2.05 -7.31 11.63
CA TRP A 65 0.61 -7.13 11.48
C TRP A 65 -0.11 -8.43 11.09
N GLU A 66 0.44 -9.21 10.15
CA GLU A 66 -0.15 -10.48 9.70
C GLU A 66 -0.20 -11.53 10.81
N ARG A 67 0.82 -11.60 11.67
CA ARG A 67 0.81 -12.48 12.85
C ARG A 67 -0.31 -12.09 13.81
N TRP A 68 -0.43 -10.79 14.11
CA TRP A 68 -1.52 -10.30 14.95
C TRP A 68 -2.89 -10.58 14.34
N ALA A 69 -3.06 -10.31 13.04
CA ALA A 69 -4.33 -10.55 12.33
C ALA A 69 -4.71 -12.03 12.37
N ALA A 70 -3.75 -12.94 12.22
CA ALA A 70 -4.00 -14.38 12.34
C ALA A 70 -4.48 -14.76 13.76
N MET A 71 -3.85 -14.24 14.81
CA MET A 71 -4.29 -14.45 16.20
C MET A 71 -5.69 -13.88 16.45
N PHE A 72 -5.97 -12.70 15.88
CA PHE A 72 -7.28 -12.05 16.00
C PHE A 72 -8.37 -12.91 15.35
N HIS A 73 -8.13 -13.41 14.13
CA HIS A 73 -9.05 -14.31 13.44
C HIS A 73 -9.19 -15.67 14.12
N ALA A 74 -8.17 -16.15 14.83
CA ALA A 74 -8.25 -17.34 15.66
C ALA A 74 -9.01 -17.12 16.98
N GLY A 75 -9.33 -15.87 17.34
CA GLY A 75 -9.96 -15.51 18.61
C GLY A 75 -8.99 -15.52 19.80
N GLU A 76 -7.68 -15.53 19.54
CA GLU A 76 -6.61 -15.55 20.56
C GLU A 76 -6.26 -14.14 21.08
N THR A 77 -6.68 -13.10 20.37
CA THR A 77 -6.56 -11.70 20.78
C THR A 77 -7.82 -10.89 20.39
N SER A 78 -7.96 -9.66 20.91
CA SER A 78 -9.11 -8.77 20.64
C SER A 78 -8.68 -7.48 19.93
N MET A 79 -9.62 -6.73 19.34
CA MET A 79 -9.31 -5.44 18.70
C MET A 79 -8.73 -4.42 19.70
N ASP A 80 -9.10 -4.51 20.97
CA ASP A 80 -8.63 -3.60 22.03
C ASP A 80 -7.12 -3.71 22.30
N THR A 81 -6.50 -4.78 21.82
CA THR A 81 -5.05 -4.92 21.93
C THR A 81 -4.30 -3.97 21.01
N ASN A 82 -4.88 -3.39 19.94
CA ASN A 82 -4.03 -2.88 18.84
C ASN A 82 -3.04 -4.01 18.44
N PRO A 83 -1.96 -3.84 17.66
CA PRO A 83 -0.88 -4.83 17.69
C PRO A 83 -0.13 -4.81 19.06
N ASP A 84 -0.83 -5.04 20.19
CA ASP A 84 -0.24 -5.42 21.47
C ASP A 84 0.13 -6.89 21.39
N LEU A 85 1.17 -7.09 20.60
CA LEU A 85 2.11 -8.16 20.77
C LEU A 85 3.06 -7.64 21.87
N SER A 86 2.81 -7.84 23.16
CA SER A 86 3.68 -7.26 24.21
C SER A 86 5.21 -7.44 23.99
N SER A 87 5.65 -8.43 23.19
CA SER A 87 7.03 -8.54 22.70
C SER A 87 7.38 -7.80 21.40
N GLU A 88 6.42 -7.60 20.48
CA GLU A 88 6.64 -6.95 19.16
C GLU A 88 6.01 -5.55 19.02
N GLU A 89 5.18 -5.10 19.97
CA GLU A 89 4.53 -3.78 19.96
C GLU A 89 5.57 -2.67 19.90
N SER A 90 6.65 -2.80 20.69
CA SER A 90 7.78 -1.87 20.66
C SER A 90 8.41 -1.79 19.27
N ARG A 91 8.58 -2.93 18.59
CA ARG A 91 9.16 -2.99 17.24
C ARG A 91 8.20 -2.43 16.19
N TYR A 92 6.92 -2.75 16.31
CA TYR A 92 5.88 -2.22 15.43
C TYR A 92 5.80 -0.70 15.52
N ASN A 93 5.80 -0.15 16.74
CA ASN A 93 5.76 1.29 16.99
C ASN A 93 7.04 2.00 16.53
N GLU A 94 8.21 1.37 16.71
CA GLU A 94 9.47 1.88 16.14
C GLU A 94 9.40 1.94 14.60
N LEU A 95 8.98 0.85 13.96
CA LEU A 95 8.80 0.79 12.51
C LEU A 95 7.79 1.83 12.03
N LYS A 96 6.68 2.01 12.75
CA LYS A 96 5.66 3.02 12.45
C LYS A 96 6.24 4.43 12.54
N ALA A 97 7.00 4.75 13.59
CA ALA A 97 7.63 6.05 13.74
C ALA A 97 8.65 6.36 12.63
N ILE A 98 9.33 5.34 12.10
CA ILE A 98 10.26 5.48 10.96
C ILE A 98 9.50 5.61 9.64
N LEU A 99 8.50 4.76 9.41
CA LEU A 99 7.84 4.61 8.11
C LEU A 99 6.77 5.68 7.87
N ASP A 100 5.95 6.04 8.85
CA ASP A 100 4.85 7.00 8.69
C ASP A 100 5.28 8.33 8.02
N PRO A 101 6.37 9.00 8.43
CA PRO A 101 6.80 10.24 7.78
C PRO A 101 7.42 10.03 6.39
N LEU A 102 7.84 8.79 6.06
CA LEU A 102 8.51 8.46 4.79
C LEU A 102 7.54 7.90 3.75
N LEU A 103 6.42 7.32 4.18
CA LEU A 103 5.37 6.74 3.33
C LEU A 103 4.23 7.75 3.09
N VAL A 104 4.61 8.98 2.75
CA VAL A 104 3.68 10.04 2.37
C VAL A 104 3.84 10.31 0.88
N VAL A 105 2.73 10.33 0.15
CA VAL A 105 2.72 10.73 -1.25
C VAL A 105 2.96 12.24 -1.34
N ASP A 106 4.13 12.62 -1.86
CA ASP A 106 4.41 13.98 -2.28
C ASP A 106 3.67 14.24 -3.61
N THR A 107 2.55 14.96 -3.54
CA THR A 107 1.68 15.21 -4.70
C THR A 107 2.40 15.95 -5.84
N GLU A 108 3.40 16.78 -5.53
CA GLU A 108 4.17 17.52 -6.55
C GLU A 108 5.14 16.62 -7.33
N LYS A 109 5.60 15.53 -6.70
CA LYS A 109 6.52 14.54 -7.30
C LYS A 109 5.81 13.25 -7.71
N SER A 110 4.50 13.18 -7.50
CA SER A 110 3.71 12.01 -7.80
C SER A 110 3.40 11.91 -9.30
N ILE A 111 3.23 10.67 -9.76
CA ILE A 111 2.65 10.38 -11.06
C ILE A 111 1.29 9.72 -10.86
N ARG A 112 0.35 10.06 -11.74
CA ARG A 112 -1.00 9.50 -11.67
C ARG A 112 -1.13 8.23 -12.50
N ARG A 113 -1.77 7.20 -11.93
CA ARG A 113 -2.12 5.95 -12.61
C ARG A 113 -3.51 5.49 -12.19
N LEU A 114 -4.17 4.75 -13.07
CA LEU A 114 -5.30 3.90 -12.67
C LEU A 114 -4.74 2.60 -12.08
N ALA A 115 -5.48 2.01 -11.15
CA ALA A 115 -5.11 0.75 -10.51
C ALA A 115 -6.19 -0.32 -10.64
N GLU A 116 -5.78 -1.52 -11.04
CA GLU A 116 -6.60 -2.72 -10.91
C GLU A 116 -5.92 -3.66 -9.92
N PHE A 117 -6.62 -3.99 -8.83
CA PHE A 117 -6.13 -4.93 -7.83
C PHE A 117 -6.76 -6.30 -8.03
N ARG A 118 -5.96 -7.35 -7.86
CA ARG A 118 -6.46 -8.72 -7.81
C ARG A 118 -5.85 -9.48 -6.65
N TYR A 119 -6.61 -10.41 -6.09
CA TYR A 119 -6.13 -11.35 -5.09
C TYR A 119 -5.91 -12.70 -5.76
N THR A 120 -4.67 -13.19 -5.77
CA THR A 120 -4.31 -14.48 -6.36
C THR A 120 -3.94 -15.47 -5.26
N GLY A 121 -4.60 -16.64 -5.23
CA GLY A 121 -4.31 -17.73 -4.28
C GLY A 121 -5.19 -17.75 -3.02
N THR A 122 -4.83 -18.63 -2.07
CA THR A 122 -5.50 -18.79 -0.76
C THR A 122 -5.07 -17.76 0.28
N ASP A 123 -4.03 -16.97 -0.03
CA ASP A 123 -3.47 -15.96 0.86
C ASP A 123 -4.09 -14.60 0.50
N HIS A 124 -5.28 -14.33 1.06
CA HIS A 124 -6.13 -13.19 0.71
C HIS A 124 -5.56 -11.82 1.14
N ASN A 125 -4.37 -11.77 1.72
CA ASN A 125 -3.90 -10.58 2.43
C ASN A 125 -3.10 -9.60 1.57
N VAL A 126 -2.67 -9.99 0.36
CA VAL A 126 -1.81 -9.12 -0.47
C VAL A 126 -2.20 -9.19 -1.95
N PRO A 127 -2.82 -8.14 -2.49
CA PRO A 127 -3.16 -8.14 -3.90
C PRO A 127 -1.91 -7.96 -4.78
N GLU A 128 -2.02 -8.36 -6.03
CA GLU A 128 -1.20 -7.80 -7.10
C GLU A 128 -1.92 -6.60 -7.70
N VAL A 129 -1.17 -5.66 -8.26
CA VAL A 129 -1.73 -4.44 -8.86
C VAL A 129 -1.26 -4.29 -10.30
N ARG A 130 -2.15 -3.87 -11.19
CA ARG A 130 -1.80 -3.47 -12.54
C ARG A 130 -2.04 -1.98 -12.69
N TRP A 131 -0.99 -1.26 -13.08
CA TRP A 131 -1.05 0.18 -13.32
C TRP A 131 -1.31 0.50 -14.79
N SER A 132 -2.20 1.45 -15.05
CA SER A 132 -2.44 1.99 -16.39
C SER A 132 -2.48 3.52 -16.38
N LEU A 133 -2.38 4.12 -17.57
CA LEU A 133 -2.53 5.57 -17.70
C LEU A 133 -4.01 5.95 -17.55
N PRO A 134 -4.31 7.08 -16.90
CA PRO A 134 -5.65 7.68 -16.97
C PRO A 134 -6.03 7.96 -18.42
N GLU A 135 -7.31 7.81 -18.76
CA GLU A 135 -7.80 8.03 -20.13
C GLU A 135 -7.41 9.42 -20.65
N GLY A 136 -6.99 9.51 -21.92
CA GLY A 136 -6.58 10.77 -22.55
C GLY A 136 -5.09 11.13 -22.46
N LYS A 137 -4.26 10.36 -21.74
CA LYS A 137 -2.78 10.50 -21.77
C LYS A 137 -2.15 9.35 -22.55
N THR A 138 -1.91 9.54 -23.84
CA THR A 138 -1.04 8.63 -24.62
C THR A 138 0.40 8.81 -24.17
N SER A 139 1.11 7.72 -23.86
CA SER A 139 2.57 7.71 -23.83
C SER A 139 3.09 8.09 -25.21
N SER A 140 3.34 9.37 -25.44
CA SER A 140 4.13 9.76 -26.61
C SER A 140 5.56 9.29 -26.36
N PRO A 141 6.14 8.44 -27.22
CA PRO A 141 7.57 8.24 -27.21
C PRO A 141 8.21 9.55 -27.70
N SER A 142 9.01 10.18 -26.85
CA SER A 142 9.90 11.24 -27.30
C SER A 142 11.01 10.60 -28.12
N ASP A 143 10.94 10.74 -29.45
CA ASP A 143 12.08 10.56 -30.37
C ASP A 143 13.06 11.75 -30.28
#